data_AF-A0A133SGC8-F1
#
_entry.id   AF-A0A133SGC8-F1
#
_cell.length_a   1.000
_cell.length_b   1.000
_cell.length_c   1.000
_cell.angle_alpha   90.00
_cell.angle_beta   90.00
_cell.angle_gamma   90.00
#
_symmetry.space_group_name_H-M   'P 1'
#
loop_
_entity.id
_entity.type
_entity.pdbx_description
1 polymer ?
#
loop_
_entity_poly.entity_id
_entity_poly.type
_entity_poly.pdbx_seq_one_letter_code
_entity_poly.pdbx_strand_id
1 'polypeptide(L)'
;MHGGGIGIGANDPMSLPRTIVTGKNAMAIGSRAQAQEENAMALGFKSIVTGKNATAIGVNTNASESNGVALGSDSVANTAAGVVGYDPSTNAASTDTTSTWKATRAAISVGGGTSGYTRQITNVAAGFADTDAVNVAQLKRVQSQLDSSSVHYFSTNSSQTGSGTNYLNDGATGTDSIVIGISSKSNGNNSTILGNNTTVTG
;
A
#
# COMPACT_ATOMS: atom_id res chain seq x y z
N MET A 1 29.35 12.29 -28.36
CA MET A 1 28.53 13.45 -27.95
C MET A 1 28.42 13.41 -26.43
N HIS A 2 29.09 14.32 -25.73
CA HIS A 2 28.99 14.44 -24.27
C HIS A 2 27.62 15.08 -23.97
N GLY A 3 26.66 14.32 -23.46
CA GLY A 3 25.40 14.90 -22.98
C GLY A 3 25.71 15.68 -21.71
N GLY A 4 25.56 16.99 -21.74
CA GLY A 4 25.78 17.86 -20.58
C GLY A 4 24.78 17.58 -19.46
N GLY A 5 25.22 17.76 -18.22
CA GLY A 5 24.35 17.76 -17.04
C GLY A 5 24.32 19.15 -16.39
N ILE A 6 23.29 19.44 -15.61
CA ILE A 6 23.13 20.71 -14.89
C ILE A 6 23.33 20.47 -13.39
N GLY A 7 24.36 21.08 -12.81
CA GLY A 7 24.62 21.07 -11.37
C GLY A 7 24.51 22.46 -10.78
N ILE A 8 23.59 22.68 -9.85
CA ILE A 8 23.47 23.94 -9.10
C ILE A 8 23.61 23.63 -7.61
N GLY A 9 24.79 23.89 -7.06
CA GLY A 9 25.05 23.76 -5.62
C GLY A 9 24.76 25.04 -4.84
N ALA A 10 24.67 24.91 -3.52
CA ALA A 10 24.78 26.07 -2.63
C ALA A 10 26.27 26.38 -2.37
N ASN A 11 26.55 27.45 -1.61
CA ASN A 11 27.90 27.83 -1.17
C ASN A 11 28.47 26.82 -0.16
N ASP A 12 28.72 25.59 -0.60
CA ASP A 12 29.29 24.53 0.23
C ASP A 12 30.76 24.88 0.54
N PRO A 13 31.21 24.87 1.82
CA PRO A 13 32.61 25.03 2.15
C PRO A 13 33.43 23.97 1.41
N MET A 14 34.64 24.31 0.95
CA MET A 14 35.47 23.47 0.07
C MET A 14 35.76 22.05 0.60
N SER A 15 35.47 21.78 1.87
CA SER A 15 35.65 20.49 2.54
C SER A 15 34.43 19.55 2.52
N LEU A 16 33.26 19.98 2.03
CA LEU A 16 32.04 19.15 1.97
C LEU A 16 31.74 18.68 0.54
N PRO A 17 31.08 17.50 0.37
CA PRO A 17 30.71 16.99 -0.94
C PRO A 17 29.77 17.97 -1.65
N ARG A 18 30.18 18.41 -2.84
CA ARG A 18 29.40 19.31 -3.70
C ARG A 18 28.28 18.54 -4.39
N THR A 19 27.39 19.27 -5.04
CA THR A 19 26.44 18.71 -6.01
C THR A 19 27.18 17.83 -7.03
N ILE A 20 26.71 16.59 -7.24
CA ILE A 20 27.31 15.60 -8.15
C ILE A 20 26.36 15.36 -9.33
N VAL A 21 26.87 15.53 -10.55
CA VAL A 21 26.15 15.21 -11.78
C VAL A 21 27.06 14.38 -12.67
N THR A 22 26.86 13.06 -12.68
CA THR A 22 27.63 12.13 -13.53
C THR A 22 26.77 11.53 -14.65
N GLY A 23 25.46 11.55 -14.49
CA GLY A 23 24.53 11.04 -15.49
C GLY A 23 24.45 11.92 -16.74
N LYS A 24 24.31 11.28 -17.91
CA LYS A 24 24.03 11.99 -19.16
C LYS A 24 22.65 12.66 -19.08
N ASN A 25 22.55 13.92 -19.48
CA ASN A 25 21.31 14.73 -19.40
C ASN A 25 20.74 14.83 -17.97
N ALA A 26 21.54 14.57 -16.94
CA ALA A 26 21.09 14.59 -15.56
C ALA A 26 21.06 16.01 -15.00
N MET A 27 20.23 16.22 -13.99
CA MET A 27 20.08 17.49 -13.28
C MET A 27 20.18 17.26 -11.78
N ALA A 28 21.06 18.01 -11.11
CA ALA A 28 21.10 18.06 -9.65
C ALA A 28 21.08 19.52 -9.16
N ILE A 29 20.14 19.84 -8.27
CA ILE A 29 19.97 21.18 -7.69
C ILE A 29 19.86 21.05 -6.18
N GLY A 30 20.75 21.72 -5.45
CA GLY A 30 20.85 21.69 -4.00
C GLY A 30 22.22 21.21 -3.52
N SER A 31 22.62 21.67 -2.32
CA SER A 31 23.84 21.21 -1.66
C SER A 31 23.79 19.68 -1.48
N ARG A 32 24.87 18.99 -1.86
CA ARG A 32 24.99 17.52 -1.80
C ARG A 32 23.93 16.75 -2.61
N ALA A 33 23.20 17.38 -3.53
CA ALA A 33 22.31 16.69 -4.46
C ALA A 33 23.14 15.85 -5.45
N GLN A 34 22.68 14.66 -5.79
CA GLN A 34 23.42 13.71 -6.63
C GLN A 34 22.51 13.10 -7.69
N ALA A 35 22.81 13.35 -8.96
CA ALA A 35 22.13 12.75 -10.10
C ALA A 35 23.14 11.92 -10.92
N GLN A 36 23.16 10.62 -10.67
CA GLN A 36 24.28 9.76 -11.06
C GLN A 36 24.05 8.99 -12.37
N GLU A 37 22.80 8.84 -12.80
CA GLU A 37 22.40 8.04 -13.97
C GLU A 37 21.79 8.87 -15.10
N GLU A 38 21.66 8.27 -16.30
CA GLU A 38 21.05 8.93 -17.47
C GLU A 38 19.64 9.46 -17.15
N ASN A 39 19.40 10.73 -17.49
CA ASN A 39 18.16 11.47 -17.25
C ASN A 39 17.72 11.54 -15.76
N ALA A 40 18.64 11.32 -14.81
CA ALA A 40 18.34 11.44 -13.39
C ALA A 40 18.07 12.90 -12.97
N MET A 41 17.06 13.13 -12.13
CA MET A 41 16.71 14.46 -11.60
C MET A 41 16.71 14.48 -10.07
N ALA A 42 17.70 15.12 -9.46
CA ALA A 42 17.82 15.28 -8.02
C ALA A 42 17.60 16.76 -7.61
N LEU A 43 16.50 17.06 -6.91
CA LEU A 43 16.15 18.42 -6.49
C LEU A 43 15.96 18.47 -4.97
N GLY A 44 16.92 19.06 -4.25
CA GLY A 44 16.89 19.26 -2.81
C GLY A 44 18.20 18.89 -2.12
N PHE A 45 18.40 19.42 -0.90
CA PHE A 45 19.59 19.11 -0.08
C PHE A 45 19.71 17.59 0.16
N LYS A 46 20.86 16.99 -0.19
CA LYS A 46 21.08 15.54 -0.10
C LYS A 46 20.06 14.67 -0.87
N SER A 47 19.39 15.20 -1.88
CA SER A 47 18.62 14.34 -2.80
C SER A 47 19.56 13.43 -3.59
N ILE A 48 19.28 12.14 -3.68
CA ILE A 48 20.13 11.15 -4.35
C ILE A 48 19.29 10.39 -5.38
N VAL A 49 19.75 10.39 -6.63
CA VAL A 49 19.14 9.64 -7.72
C VAL A 49 20.20 8.78 -8.40
N THR A 50 20.07 7.47 -8.22
CA THR A 50 20.93 6.44 -8.85
C THR A 50 20.13 5.55 -9.80
N GLY A 51 18.84 5.82 -10.01
CA GLY A 51 18.03 5.16 -11.02
C GLY A 51 18.06 5.92 -12.35
N LYS A 52 18.16 5.20 -13.47
CA LYS A 52 17.96 5.77 -14.81
C LYS A 52 16.55 6.33 -14.97
N ASN A 53 16.41 7.52 -15.58
CA ASN A 53 15.12 8.23 -15.72
C ASN A 53 14.37 8.47 -14.40
N ALA A 54 15.03 8.35 -13.25
CA ALA A 54 14.39 8.49 -11.96
C ALA A 54 14.40 9.96 -11.50
N THR A 55 13.50 10.30 -10.58
CA THR A 55 13.33 11.65 -10.07
C THR A 55 13.23 11.64 -8.56
N ALA A 56 13.95 12.54 -7.89
CA ALA A 56 13.82 12.76 -6.45
C ALA A 56 13.69 14.26 -6.16
N ILE A 57 12.62 14.62 -5.46
CA ILE A 57 12.29 16.02 -5.13
C ILE A 57 12.04 16.13 -3.62
N GLY A 58 12.92 16.84 -2.92
CA GLY A 58 12.87 17.05 -1.48
C GLY A 58 14.21 16.80 -0.81
N VAL A 59 14.32 17.22 0.45
CA VAL A 59 15.51 17.02 1.28
C VAL A 59 15.69 15.53 1.57
N ASN A 60 16.92 15.02 1.49
CA ASN A 60 17.26 13.64 1.87
C ASN A 60 16.43 12.55 1.15
N THR A 61 15.98 12.84 -0.07
CA THR A 61 15.24 11.89 -0.90
C THR A 61 16.17 10.89 -1.56
N ASN A 62 15.68 9.68 -1.85
CA ASN A 62 16.42 8.66 -2.56
C ASN A 62 15.54 7.97 -3.62
N ALA A 63 15.89 8.10 -4.90
CA ALA A 63 15.27 7.34 -5.98
C ALA A 63 16.31 6.41 -6.63
N SER A 64 16.29 5.14 -6.23
CA SER A 64 17.30 4.14 -6.64
C SER A 64 16.87 3.29 -7.82
N GLU A 65 15.56 3.16 -8.06
CA GLU A 65 15.01 2.33 -9.12
C GLU A 65 14.86 3.09 -10.44
N SER A 66 15.10 2.41 -11.56
CA SER A 66 14.89 2.96 -12.89
C SER A 66 13.43 3.38 -13.09
N ASN A 67 13.20 4.63 -13.50
CA ASN A 67 11.90 5.29 -13.60
C ASN A 67 11.15 5.49 -12.26
N GLY A 68 11.83 5.34 -11.12
CA GLY A 68 11.23 5.60 -9.80
C GLY A 68 11.11 7.09 -9.48
N VAL A 69 10.16 7.45 -8.63
CA VAL A 69 9.95 8.85 -8.21
C VAL A 69 9.86 8.96 -6.69
N ALA A 70 10.76 9.69 -6.05
CA ALA A 70 10.69 10.01 -4.62
C ALA A 70 10.23 11.46 -4.43
N LEU A 71 9.11 11.69 -3.73
CA LEU A 71 8.47 13.00 -3.62
C LEU A 71 8.20 13.42 -2.17
N GLY A 72 8.90 14.46 -1.73
CA GLY A 72 8.83 15.02 -0.38
C GLY A 72 10.01 14.58 0.49
N SER A 73 10.35 15.36 1.52
CA SER A 73 11.51 15.11 2.40
C SER A 73 11.58 13.64 2.85
N ASP A 74 12.77 13.05 2.82
CA ASP A 74 13.03 11.69 3.31
C ASP A 74 12.30 10.57 2.55
N SER A 75 11.68 10.86 1.41
CA SER A 75 11.01 9.83 0.61
C SER A 75 12.02 8.93 -0.10
N VAL A 76 11.71 7.63 -0.16
CA VAL A 76 12.56 6.60 -0.78
C VAL A 76 11.75 5.83 -1.81
N ALA A 77 12.17 5.87 -3.07
CA ALA A 77 11.63 5.11 -4.18
C ALA A 77 12.58 3.96 -4.56
N ASN A 78 12.43 2.84 -3.85
CA ASN A 78 13.23 1.62 -4.01
C ASN A 78 12.38 0.39 -4.45
N THR A 79 11.14 0.62 -4.89
CA THR A 79 10.25 -0.43 -5.40
C THR A 79 10.34 -0.49 -6.92
N ALA A 80 10.94 -1.57 -7.43
CA ALA A 80 11.18 -1.78 -8.85
C ALA A 80 9.89 -1.95 -9.66
N ALA A 81 10.01 -1.92 -10.99
CA ALA A 81 8.94 -2.34 -11.89
C ALA A 81 8.66 -3.86 -11.73
N GLY A 82 7.47 -4.29 -12.13
CA GLY A 82 7.08 -5.70 -12.13
C GLY A 82 6.64 -6.24 -10.77
N VAL A 83 6.60 -5.41 -9.73
CA VAL A 83 6.01 -5.77 -8.44
C VAL A 83 4.50 -5.93 -8.63
N VAL A 84 3.98 -7.07 -8.16
CA VAL A 84 2.54 -7.38 -8.20
C VAL A 84 1.87 -6.87 -6.94
N GLY A 85 0.65 -6.34 -7.11
CA GLY A 85 -0.17 -5.83 -6.02
C GLY A 85 -0.63 -6.92 -5.05
N TYR A 86 -1.01 -6.49 -3.85
CA TYR A 86 -1.62 -7.35 -2.84
C TYR A 86 -3.07 -7.66 -3.18
N ASP A 87 -3.46 -8.93 -3.06
CA ASP A 87 -4.82 -9.41 -3.25
C ASP A 87 -5.44 -9.83 -1.89
N PRO A 88 -6.41 -9.05 -1.38
CA PRO A 88 -7.09 -9.36 -0.12
C PRO A 88 -7.86 -10.68 -0.12
N SER A 89 -8.27 -11.21 -1.28
CA SER A 89 -9.02 -12.47 -1.35
C SER A 89 -8.17 -13.70 -1.06
N THR A 90 -6.86 -13.60 -1.32
CA THR A 90 -5.88 -14.67 -1.10
C THR A 90 -4.89 -14.35 0.02
N ASN A 91 -4.93 -13.14 0.56
CA ASN A 91 -4.00 -12.63 1.58
C ASN A 91 -2.53 -12.77 1.14
N ALA A 92 -2.27 -12.55 -0.15
CA ALA A 92 -0.97 -12.74 -0.80
C ALA A 92 -0.78 -11.75 -1.97
N ALA A 93 0.34 -11.84 -2.69
CA ALA A 93 0.49 -11.15 -3.96
C ALA A 93 -0.49 -11.73 -5.00
N SER A 94 -1.10 -10.88 -5.81
CA SER A 94 -2.03 -11.30 -6.87
C SER A 94 -1.33 -12.25 -7.85
N THR A 95 -2.10 -13.16 -8.44
CA THR A 95 -1.66 -13.98 -9.58
C THR A 95 -1.97 -13.31 -10.92
N ASP A 96 -2.79 -12.25 -10.91
CA ASP A 96 -3.05 -11.42 -12.07
C ASP A 96 -1.81 -10.59 -12.40
N THR A 97 -1.30 -10.76 -13.62
CA THR A 97 -0.09 -10.09 -14.11
C THR A 97 -0.39 -9.01 -15.14
N THR A 98 -1.66 -8.67 -15.35
CA THR A 98 -2.07 -7.53 -16.17
C THR A 98 -1.59 -6.21 -15.56
N SER A 99 -1.58 -5.13 -16.37
CA SER A 99 -1.12 -3.81 -15.92
C SER A 99 -1.99 -3.18 -14.82
N THR A 100 -3.17 -3.74 -14.55
CA THR A 100 -4.01 -3.33 -13.41
C THR A 100 -3.41 -3.78 -12.08
N TRP A 101 -2.77 -4.95 -12.05
CA TRP A 101 -2.24 -5.58 -10.83
C TRP A 101 -0.71 -5.58 -10.76
N LYS A 102 -0.01 -5.57 -11.89
CA LYS A 102 1.44 -5.60 -11.97
C LYS A 102 2.00 -4.29 -12.52
N ALA A 103 2.82 -3.62 -11.71
CA ALA A 103 3.41 -2.34 -12.09
C ALA A 103 4.30 -2.48 -13.33
N THR A 104 4.14 -1.60 -14.32
CA THR A 104 4.99 -1.58 -15.53
C THR A 104 6.22 -0.69 -15.38
N ARG A 105 6.27 0.13 -14.34
CA ARG A 105 7.38 1.03 -13.96
C ARG A 105 7.59 1.00 -12.44
N ALA A 106 8.74 1.48 -12.00
CA ALA A 106 9.04 1.63 -10.57
C ALA A 106 8.06 2.61 -9.89
N ALA A 107 7.93 2.48 -8.57
CA ALA A 107 6.91 3.20 -7.82
C ALA A 107 7.18 4.71 -7.71
N ILE A 108 6.08 5.45 -7.54
CA ILE A 108 6.10 6.81 -6.98
C ILE A 108 5.94 6.67 -5.46
N SER A 109 6.96 7.07 -4.72
CA SER A 109 6.97 7.05 -3.26
C SER A 109 6.83 8.46 -2.70
N VAL A 110 5.85 8.64 -1.82
CA VAL A 110 5.61 9.87 -1.05
C VAL A 110 6.05 9.75 0.40
N GLY A 111 6.87 8.74 0.71
CA GLY A 111 7.29 8.41 2.07
C GLY A 111 8.45 7.41 2.06
N GLY A 112 8.71 6.77 3.19
CA GLY A 112 9.80 5.80 3.33
C GLY A 112 10.97 6.33 4.16
N GLY A 113 12.15 5.74 3.91
CA GLY A 113 13.33 5.89 4.77
C GLY A 113 13.33 4.89 5.94
N THR A 114 14.42 4.85 6.71
CA THR A 114 14.57 3.97 7.89
C THR A 114 13.54 4.22 8.99
N SER A 115 12.82 5.35 8.94
CA SER A 115 11.81 5.75 9.92
C SER A 115 10.36 5.48 9.49
N GLY A 116 10.13 4.90 8.30
CA GLY A 116 8.79 4.46 7.87
C GLY A 116 7.77 5.59 7.71
N TYR A 117 8.21 6.80 7.32
CA TYR A 117 7.30 7.94 7.19
C TYR A 117 6.27 7.71 6.08
N THR A 118 5.02 8.06 6.34
CA THR A 118 3.93 8.04 5.36
C THR A 118 3.32 9.43 5.24
N ARG A 119 2.67 9.69 4.11
CA ARG A 119 1.96 10.95 3.85
C ARG A 119 0.55 10.65 3.38
N GLN A 120 -0.38 11.53 3.75
CA GLN A 120 -1.69 11.55 3.11
C GLN A 120 -1.56 12.17 1.71
N ILE A 121 -2.28 11.61 0.75
CA ILE A 121 -2.51 12.23 -0.55
C ILE A 121 -3.92 12.82 -0.51
N THR A 122 -4.03 14.15 -0.45
CA THR A 122 -5.30 14.86 -0.25
C THR A 122 -5.83 15.45 -1.55
N ASN A 123 -7.13 15.77 -1.58
CA ASN A 123 -7.82 16.32 -2.75
C ASN A 123 -7.84 15.38 -3.98
N VAL A 124 -7.90 14.07 -3.73
CA VAL A 124 -8.04 13.04 -4.76
C VAL A 124 -9.53 12.92 -5.14
N ALA A 125 -9.88 13.30 -6.37
CA ALA A 125 -11.20 13.06 -6.93
C ALA A 125 -11.49 11.55 -7.02
N ALA A 126 -12.77 11.16 -7.09
CA ALA A 126 -13.13 9.74 -7.17
C ALA A 126 -12.56 9.12 -8.46
N GLY A 127 -11.89 7.97 -8.32
CA GLY A 127 -11.38 7.22 -9.45
C GLY A 127 -12.50 6.59 -10.27
N PHE A 128 -12.28 6.44 -11.58
CA PHE A 128 -13.22 5.82 -12.52
C PHE A 128 -12.66 4.56 -13.17
N ALA A 129 -11.43 4.60 -13.68
CA ALA A 129 -10.77 3.44 -14.27
C ALA A 129 -10.17 2.52 -13.19
N ASP A 130 -9.92 1.25 -13.53
CA ASP A 130 -9.37 0.25 -12.60
C ASP A 130 -8.00 0.65 -12.01
N THR A 131 -7.26 1.53 -12.68
CA THR A 131 -5.94 2.02 -12.25
C THR A 131 -5.97 3.40 -11.60
N ASP A 132 -7.16 3.97 -11.37
CA ASP A 132 -7.28 5.24 -10.66
C ASP A 132 -7.19 5.02 -9.14
N ALA A 133 -6.63 6.00 -8.43
CA ALA A 133 -6.60 5.97 -6.97
C ALA A 133 -8.03 6.07 -6.40
N VAL A 134 -8.35 5.18 -5.45
CA VAL A 134 -9.60 5.23 -4.69
C VAL A 134 -9.49 6.27 -3.58
N ASN A 135 -10.49 7.14 -3.43
CA ASN A 135 -10.57 8.06 -2.29
C ASN A 135 -11.44 7.50 -1.15
N VAL A 136 -11.36 8.13 0.03
CA VAL A 136 -12.07 7.67 1.24
C VAL A 136 -13.61 7.71 1.07
N ALA A 137 -14.15 8.58 0.22
CA ALA A 137 -15.60 8.66 -0.01
C ALA A 137 -16.13 7.43 -0.77
N GLN A 138 -15.38 6.93 -1.76
CA GLN A 138 -15.70 5.69 -2.46
C GLN A 138 -15.69 4.50 -1.49
N LEU A 139 -14.68 4.40 -0.62
CA LEU A 139 -14.62 3.33 0.40
C LEU A 139 -15.78 3.40 1.40
N LYS A 140 -16.13 4.59 1.90
CA LYS A 140 -17.28 4.78 2.78
C LYS A 140 -18.61 4.41 2.11
N ARG A 141 -18.74 4.63 0.80
CA ARG A 141 -19.92 4.21 0.05
C ARG A 141 -20.06 2.69 0.06
N VAL A 142 -18.96 1.95 -0.16
CA VAL A 142 -18.97 0.48 -0.07
C VAL A 142 -19.40 0.03 1.33
N GLN A 143 -18.85 0.62 2.40
CA GLN A 143 -19.29 0.31 3.77
C GLN A 143 -20.80 0.53 3.95
N SER A 144 -21.33 1.66 3.50
CA SER A 144 -22.77 1.95 3.63
C SER A 144 -23.66 0.96 2.86
N GLN A 145 -23.18 0.43 1.73
CA GLN A 145 -23.91 -0.59 0.98
C GLN A 145 -23.89 -1.93 1.71
N LEU A 146 -22.76 -2.32 2.31
CA LEU A 146 -22.66 -3.53 3.13
C LEU A 146 -23.58 -3.45 4.36
N ASP A 147 -23.61 -2.30 5.04
CA ASP A 147 -24.50 -2.09 6.19
C ASP A 147 -25.98 -2.15 5.79
N SER A 148 -26.32 -1.58 4.63
CA SER A 148 -27.69 -1.59 4.09
C SER A 148 -28.13 -2.95 3.56
N SER A 149 -27.19 -3.80 3.14
CA SER A 149 -27.44 -5.18 2.72
C SER A 149 -27.30 -6.19 3.87
N SER A 150 -27.38 -5.73 5.12
CA SER A 150 -27.44 -6.60 6.28
C SER A 150 -28.62 -7.57 6.19
N VAL A 151 -28.48 -8.76 6.78
CA VAL A 151 -29.55 -9.75 6.84
C VAL A 151 -30.71 -9.15 7.65
N HIS A 152 -31.78 -8.76 6.97
CA HIS A 152 -32.99 -8.29 7.65
C HIS A 152 -33.70 -9.45 8.36
N TYR A 153 -34.37 -9.14 9.47
CA TYR A 153 -35.12 -10.09 10.30
C TYR A 153 -34.28 -11.18 10.99
N PHE A 154 -32.96 -11.04 10.98
CA PHE A 154 -32.04 -11.81 11.81
C PHE A 154 -31.37 -10.88 12.83
N SER A 155 -31.58 -11.12 14.12
CA SER A 155 -31.05 -10.28 15.20
C SER A 155 -30.61 -11.15 16.37
N THR A 156 -29.38 -10.95 16.84
CA THR A 156 -28.85 -11.55 18.07
C THR A 156 -28.37 -10.43 18.98
N ASN A 157 -28.75 -10.45 20.25
CA ASN A 157 -28.31 -9.46 21.25
C ASN A 157 -27.52 -10.19 22.34
N SER A 158 -26.20 -10.03 22.33
CA SER A 158 -25.30 -10.70 23.27
C SER A 158 -24.04 -9.88 23.47
N SER A 159 -23.51 -9.91 24.69
CA SER A 159 -22.19 -9.40 25.04
C SER A 159 -21.11 -10.49 25.11
N GLN A 160 -21.48 -11.76 24.91
CA GLN A 160 -20.53 -12.87 24.95
C GLN A 160 -19.63 -12.87 23.71
N THR A 161 -18.32 -12.92 23.94
CA THR A 161 -17.27 -12.96 22.92
C THR A 161 -16.24 -14.03 23.27
N GLY A 162 -15.48 -14.51 22.30
CA GLY A 162 -14.35 -15.43 22.51
C GLY A 162 -14.65 -16.87 22.11
N SER A 163 -13.65 -17.73 22.29
CA SER A 163 -13.72 -19.15 21.88
C SER A 163 -14.90 -19.88 22.53
N GLY A 164 -15.62 -20.68 21.75
CA GLY A 164 -16.75 -21.49 22.24
C GLY A 164 -18.06 -20.72 22.41
N THR A 165 -18.10 -19.42 22.10
CA THR A 165 -19.33 -18.60 22.19
C THR A 165 -20.13 -18.58 20.88
N ASN A 166 -19.63 -19.18 19.79
CA ASN A 166 -20.17 -19.04 18.42
C ASN A 166 -20.12 -17.59 17.88
N TYR A 167 -19.36 -16.69 18.52
CA TYR A 167 -19.21 -15.29 18.10
C TYR A 167 -18.53 -15.15 16.72
N LEU A 168 -17.64 -16.09 16.41
CA LEU A 168 -16.96 -16.16 15.11
C LEU A 168 -17.72 -17.03 14.10
N ASN A 169 -18.98 -17.37 14.39
CA ASN A 169 -19.77 -18.37 13.64
C ASN A 169 -19.07 -19.74 13.54
N ASP A 170 -18.33 -20.13 14.60
CA ASP A 170 -17.49 -21.32 14.69
C ASP A 170 -18.16 -22.50 15.41
N GLY A 171 -19.44 -22.37 15.78
CA GLY A 171 -20.19 -23.41 16.49
C GLY A 171 -20.63 -24.57 15.60
N ALA A 172 -20.80 -24.38 14.30
CA ALA A 172 -21.17 -25.42 13.34
C ALA A 172 -19.92 -26.21 12.90
N THR A 173 -19.64 -27.33 13.58
CA THR A 173 -18.45 -28.17 13.30
C THR A 173 -18.77 -29.53 12.67
N GLY A 174 -20.03 -29.97 12.73
CA GLY A 174 -20.51 -31.15 11.99
C GLY A 174 -20.73 -30.82 10.52
N THR A 175 -20.63 -31.82 9.64
CA THR A 175 -20.87 -31.65 8.19
C THR A 175 -22.32 -31.20 7.97
N ASP A 176 -22.53 -30.20 7.12
CA ASP A 176 -23.85 -29.66 6.79
C ASP A 176 -24.67 -29.20 8.02
N SER A 177 -24.01 -28.77 9.09
CA SER A 177 -24.67 -28.30 10.31
C SER A 177 -24.98 -26.80 10.29
N ILE A 178 -26.08 -26.41 10.94
CA ILE A 178 -26.48 -25.01 11.14
C ILE A 178 -26.50 -24.74 12.64
N VAL A 179 -25.82 -23.68 13.10
CA VAL A 179 -25.83 -23.27 14.51
C VAL A 179 -26.16 -21.80 14.64
N ILE A 180 -27.35 -21.51 15.17
CA ILE A 180 -27.85 -20.17 15.44
C ILE A 180 -28.06 -20.01 16.95
N GLY A 181 -27.22 -19.19 17.58
CA GLY A 181 -27.34 -18.81 19.00
C GLY A 181 -26.00 -18.81 19.74
N ILE A 182 -26.00 -18.23 20.94
CA ILE A 182 -24.77 -17.97 21.71
C ILE A 182 -24.35 -19.20 22.49
N SER A 183 -23.04 -19.44 22.54
CA SER A 183 -22.43 -20.56 23.26
C SER A 183 -22.99 -21.93 22.86
N SER A 184 -23.47 -22.02 21.61
CA SER A 184 -24.01 -23.25 21.03
C SER A 184 -23.01 -23.87 20.07
N LYS A 185 -22.99 -25.20 20.01
CA LYS A 185 -22.06 -25.97 19.18
C LYS A 185 -22.75 -27.22 18.63
N SER A 186 -22.53 -27.54 17.36
CA SER A 186 -22.92 -28.82 16.81
C SER A 186 -21.73 -29.57 16.23
N ASN A 187 -21.53 -30.80 16.69
CA ASN A 187 -20.66 -31.77 16.04
C ASN A 187 -21.46 -32.75 15.17
N GLY A 188 -22.81 -32.71 15.23
CA GLY A 188 -23.69 -33.62 14.50
C GLY A 188 -23.76 -33.33 13.00
N ASN A 189 -23.64 -34.35 12.16
CA ASN A 189 -23.87 -34.21 10.72
C ASN A 189 -25.35 -33.92 10.42
N ASN A 190 -25.63 -33.04 9.44
CA ASN A 190 -27.00 -32.64 9.04
C ASN A 190 -27.87 -32.08 10.19
N SER A 191 -27.25 -31.47 11.20
CA SER A 191 -27.93 -31.00 12.40
C SER A 191 -28.31 -29.52 12.32
N THR A 192 -29.37 -29.12 13.02
CA THR A 192 -29.76 -27.71 13.16
C THR A 192 -29.91 -27.38 14.64
N ILE A 193 -29.20 -26.34 15.09
CA ILE A 193 -29.36 -25.74 16.41
C ILE A 193 -29.95 -24.34 16.26
N LEU A 194 -31.03 -24.09 16.99
CA LEU A 194 -31.61 -22.77 17.21
C LEU A 194 -31.78 -22.58 18.72
N GLY A 195 -31.01 -21.68 19.32
CA GLY A 195 -31.03 -21.42 20.77
C GLY A 195 -29.64 -21.25 21.38
N ASN A 196 -29.60 -20.99 22.68
CA ASN A 196 -28.38 -20.64 23.41
C ASN A 196 -27.90 -21.81 24.27
N ASN A 197 -26.59 -21.93 24.48
CA ASN A 197 -25.95 -22.96 25.32
C ASN A 197 -26.34 -24.40 24.93
N THR A 198 -26.56 -24.66 23.64
CA THR A 198 -26.97 -25.98 23.16
C THR A 198 -25.80 -26.68 22.49
N THR A 199 -25.50 -27.89 22.93
CA THR A 199 -24.52 -28.75 22.29
C THR A 199 -25.19 -29.98 21.71
N VAL A 200 -25.07 -30.19 20.39
CA VAL A 200 -25.47 -31.44 19.74
C VAL A 200 -24.23 -32.24 19.40
N THR A 201 -24.21 -33.50 19.81
CA THR A 201 -23.16 -34.48 19.49
C THR A 201 -23.79 -35.65 18.75
N GLY A 202 -23.19 -36.10 17.65
CA GLY A 202 -23.68 -37.23 16.87
C GLY A 202 -22.80 -37.55 15.69
#